data_AF-A0AAW3U7J5-F1
#
_entry.id   AF-A0AAW3U7J5-F1
#
_cell.length_a   1.000
_cell.length_b   1.000
_cell.length_c   1.000
_cell.angle_alpha   90.00
_cell.angle_beta   90.00
_cell.angle_gamma   90.00
#
_symmetry.space_group_name_H-M   'P 1'
#
loop_
_entity.id
_entity.type
_entity.pdbx_description
1 polymer ?
#
loop_
_entity_poly.entity_id
_entity_poly.type
_entity_poly.pdbx_seq_one_letter_code
_entity_poly.pdbx_strand_id
1 'polypeptide(L)'
;MPKPPSQASIEAEQNKAAAASDIAADAAAKVTPRLVDQGAYPELQAGPALTAPTLTNALAQLAKALRSQADTAPAAVEQAMELKLPPDSQGRRYGVKGVLGQGGYELAVWKPYAKHPGHLIEVSVNPPGSCELTMDAVQAPLLSAGFRMTKPGFGDDHRIMFDKQAGQNLGVYIAVKTDNRNDPHCVSRVTFELEPIDG
;
A
#
# COMPACT_ATOMS: atom_id res chain seq x y z
N MET A 1 4.53 -21.82 -50.12
CA MET A 1 3.71 -21.95 -48.89
C MET A 1 4.57 -22.66 -47.85
N PRO A 2 5.02 -21.99 -46.76
CA PRO A 2 5.71 -22.67 -45.67
C PRO A 2 4.74 -23.66 -45.00
N LYS A 3 5.21 -24.88 -44.74
CA LYS A 3 4.41 -25.92 -44.08
C LYS A 3 4.18 -25.50 -42.62
N PRO A 4 2.94 -25.56 -42.09
CA PRO A 4 2.70 -25.24 -40.69
C PRO A 4 3.51 -26.17 -39.77
N PRO A 5 3.99 -25.67 -38.63
CA PRO A 5 4.79 -26.46 -37.71
C PRO A 5 4.02 -27.70 -37.28
N SER A 6 4.73 -28.83 -37.18
CA SER A 6 4.12 -30.07 -36.68
C SER A 6 3.73 -29.91 -35.22
N GLN A 7 2.72 -30.64 -34.78
CA GLN A 7 2.26 -30.64 -33.39
C GLN A 7 3.41 -30.93 -32.40
N ALA A 8 4.30 -31.84 -32.74
CA ALA A 8 5.51 -32.13 -31.95
C ALA A 8 6.47 -30.93 -31.83
N SER A 9 6.55 -30.07 -32.85
CA SER A 9 7.36 -28.84 -32.80
C SER A 9 6.73 -27.79 -31.88
N ILE A 10 5.39 -27.74 -31.84
CA ILE A 10 4.64 -26.84 -30.96
C ILE A 10 4.80 -27.28 -29.50
N GLU A 11 4.66 -28.59 -29.23
CA GLU A 11 4.84 -29.17 -27.89
C GLU A 11 6.27 -28.98 -27.38
N ALA A 12 7.28 -29.12 -28.25
CA ALA A 12 8.67 -28.87 -27.88
C ALA A 12 8.95 -27.41 -27.48
N GLU A 13 8.40 -26.45 -28.23
CA GLU A 13 8.54 -25.03 -27.90
C GLU A 13 7.75 -24.64 -26.64
N GLN A 14 6.58 -25.23 -26.42
CA GLN A 14 5.82 -25.04 -25.18
C GLN A 14 6.57 -25.58 -23.95
N ASN A 15 7.15 -26.78 -24.05
CA ASN A 15 7.95 -27.36 -22.97
C ASN A 15 9.20 -26.52 -22.67
N LYS A 16 9.81 -25.93 -23.70
CA LYS A 16 10.95 -25.02 -23.54
C LYS A 16 10.55 -23.71 -22.86
N ALA A 17 9.39 -23.16 -23.21
CA ALA A 17 8.85 -21.97 -22.55
C ALA A 17 8.46 -22.25 -21.08
N ALA A 18 7.87 -23.42 -20.80
CA ALA A 18 7.55 -23.85 -19.45
C ALA A 18 8.81 -23.99 -18.59
N ALA A 19 9.86 -24.65 -19.10
CA ALA A 19 11.13 -24.76 -18.39
C ALA A 19 11.80 -23.40 -18.13
N ALA A 20 11.71 -22.46 -19.07
CA ALA A 20 12.21 -21.10 -18.87
C ALA A 20 11.40 -20.35 -17.80
N SER A 21 10.08 -20.55 -17.78
CA SER A 21 9.20 -20.01 -16.74
C SER A 21 9.52 -20.59 -15.37
N ASP A 22 9.78 -21.90 -15.26
CA ASP A 22 10.15 -22.55 -14.01
C ASP A 22 11.50 -22.05 -13.50
N ILE A 23 12.49 -21.86 -14.38
CA ILE A 23 13.78 -21.28 -14.02
C ILE A 23 13.63 -19.83 -13.54
N ALA A 24 12.76 -19.05 -14.18
CA ALA A 24 12.47 -17.68 -13.77
C ALA A 24 11.71 -17.65 -12.42
N ALA A 25 10.77 -18.57 -12.21
CA ALA A 25 10.05 -18.73 -10.96
C ALA A 25 10.97 -19.17 -9.81
N ASP A 26 11.89 -20.11 -10.06
CA ASP A 26 12.91 -20.53 -9.10
C ASP A 26 13.92 -19.41 -8.80
N ALA A 27 14.30 -18.62 -9.82
CA ALA A 27 15.15 -17.45 -9.62
C ALA A 27 14.42 -16.38 -8.80
N ALA A 28 13.14 -16.14 -9.06
CA ALA A 28 12.30 -15.24 -8.27
C ALA A 28 12.08 -15.78 -6.85
N ALA A 29 11.93 -17.09 -6.66
CA ALA A 29 11.81 -17.73 -5.35
C ALA A 29 13.11 -17.63 -4.53
N LYS A 30 14.27 -17.71 -5.19
CA LYS A 30 15.60 -17.45 -4.57
C LYS A 30 15.83 -15.98 -4.23
N VAL A 31 15.15 -15.08 -4.92
CA VAL A 31 15.04 -13.65 -4.59
C VAL A 31 13.75 -13.40 -3.80
N THR A 32 13.39 -14.30 -2.88
CA THR A 32 12.48 -13.90 -1.82
C THR A 32 13.17 -12.81 -1.02
N PRO A 33 12.65 -11.56 -0.99
CA PRO A 33 13.12 -10.61 -0.01
C PRO A 33 12.96 -11.33 1.33
N ARG A 34 14.03 -11.44 2.12
CA ARG A 34 13.89 -11.82 3.52
C ARG A 34 12.90 -10.82 4.11
N LEU A 35 11.64 -11.25 4.23
CA LEU A 35 10.63 -10.62 5.06
C LEU A 35 11.34 -10.29 6.36
N VAL A 36 11.35 -9.02 6.73
CA VAL A 36 11.94 -8.59 8.00
C VAL A 36 11.22 -9.35 9.11
N ASP A 37 11.90 -10.33 9.68
CA ASP A 37 11.55 -11.14 10.85
C ASP A 37 10.20 -11.88 10.84
N GLN A 38 10.27 -13.22 10.86
CA GLN A 38 9.17 -14.20 10.89
C GLN A 38 8.23 -14.11 12.13
N GLY A 39 8.36 -13.11 12.98
CA GLY A 39 7.49 -12.88 14.13
C GLY A 39 6.46 -11.79 13.86
N ALA A 40 5.24 -11.97 14.38
CA ALA A 40 4.23 -10.91 14.40
C ALA A 40 4.83 -9.60 14.93
N TYR A 41 4.45 -8.48 14.32
CA TYR A 41 4.96 -7.19 14.79
C TYR A 41 4.48 -6.91 16.21
N PRO A 42 5.32 -6.28 17.07
CA PRO A 42 4.90 -5.86 18.39
C PRO A 42 3.75 -4.87 18.30
N GLU A 43 2.95 -4.82 19.36
CA GLU A 43 1.85 -3.87 19.48
C GLU A 43 2.35 -2.41 19.43
N LEU A 44 1.61 -1.55 18.73
CA LEU A 44 1.92 -0.13 18.66
C LEU A 44 1.56 0.57 19.96
N GLN A 45 2.26 1.67 20.24
CA GLN A 45 1.99 2.49 21.41
C GLN A 45 0.64 3.21 21.28
N ALA A 46 0.07 3.62 22.42
CA ALA A 46 -1.17 4.38 22.43
C ALA A 46 -0.98 5.77 21.80
N GLY A 47 -1.82 6.09 20.83
CA GLY A 47 -1.95 7.39 20.20
C GLY A 47 -3.14 8.19 20.73
N PRO A 48 -3.35 9.41 20.20
CA PRO A 48 -4.50 10.22 20.55
C PRO A 48 -5.82 9.58 20.08
N ALA A 49 -6.93 10.00 20.68
CA ALA A 49 -8.23 9.78 20.06
C ALA A 49 -8.39 10.72 18.87
N LEU A 50 -8.85 10.19 17.73
CA LEU A 50 -9.07 10.95 16.51
C LEU A 50 -10.56 10.96 16.13
N THR A 51 -10.93 11.98 15.37
CA THR A 51 -12.21 12.02 14.65
C THR A 51 -11.97 11.66 13.18
N ALA A 52 -13.01 11.22 12.47
CA ALA A 52 -12.91 10.93 11.04
C ALA A 52 -12.38 12.14 10.24
N PRO A 53 -12.88 13.38 10.44
CA PRO A 53 -12.32 14.56 9.77
C PRO A 53 -10.84 14.82 10.08
N THR A 54 -10.39 14.57 11.32
CA THR A 54 -8.97 14.72 11.69
C THR A 54 -8.11 13.72 10.93
N LEU A 55 -8.52 12.45 10.88
CA LEU A 55 -7.78 11.40 10.18
C LEU A 55 -7.77 11.62 8.67
N THR A 56 -8.90 12.00 8.05
CA THR A 56 -8.95 12.27 6.60
C THR A 56 -8.10 13.47 6.21
N ASN A 57 -8.07 14.52 7.04
CA ASN A 57 -7.17 15.65 6.82
C ASN A 57 -5.71 15.24 6.90
N ALA A 58 -5.31 14.42 7.88
CA ALA A 58 -3.95 13.92 8.00
C ALA A 58 -3.54 13.05 6.80
N LEU A 59 -4.43 12.16 6.33
CA LEU A 59 -4.22 11.37 5.11
C LEU A 59 -4.02 12.25 3.87
N ALA A 60 -4.82 13.32 3.75
CA ALA A 60 -4.73 14.27 2.65
C ALA A 60 -3.44 15.11 2.70
N GLN A 61 -3.00 15.51 3.90
CA GLN A 61 -1.72 16.21 4.09
C GLN A 61 -0.54 15.32 3.73
N LEU A 62 -0.55 14.05 4.18
CA LEU A 62 0.45 13.06 3.82
C LEU A 62 0.51 12.88 2.29
N ALA A 63 -0.62 12.65 1.63
CA ALA A 63 -0.68 12.48 0.17
C ALA A 63 -0.04 13.64 -0.60
N LYS A 64 -0.16 14.87 -0.10
CA LYS A 64 0.43 16.08 -0.70
C LYS A 64 1.92 16.23 -0.40
N ALA A 65 2.38 15.75 0.76
CA ALA A 65 3.76 15.89 1.21
C ALA A 65 4.71 14.95 0.47
N LEU A 66 4.23 13.76 0.11
CA LEU A 66 5.02 12.71 -0.52
C LEU A 66 5.50 13.10 -1.94
N ARG A 67 6.79 13.40 -2.07
CA ARG A 67 7.44 13.80 -3.34
C ARG A 67 8.69 13.00 -3.66
N SER A 68 9.22 12.27 -2.69
CA SER A 68 10.42 11.45 -2.76
C SER A 68 10.35 10.31 -1.74
N GLN A 69 11.15 9.27 -1.93
CA GLN A 69 11.20 8.15 -0.98
C GLN A 69 11.61 8.59 0.44
N ALA A 70 12.39 9.66 0.58
CA ALA A 70 12.75 10.21 1.89
C ALA A 70 11.52 10.74 2.67
N ASP A 71 10.48 11.19 1.97
CA ASP A 71 9.25 11.70 2.59
C ASP A 71 8.41 10.58 3.24
N THR A 72 8.74 9.31 2.98
CA THR A 72 8.12 8.16 3.66
C THR A 72 8.80 7.81 4.99
N ALA A 73 9.93 8.45 5.34
CA ALA A 73 10.62 8.18 6.60
C ALA A 73 9.73 8.55 7.80
N PRO A 74 9.82 7.81 8.94
CA PRO A 74 8.95 8.03 10.10
C PRO A 74 8.84 9.49 10.56
N ALA A 75 9.96 10.22 10.61
CA ALA A 75 9.98 11.63 11.00
C ALA A 75 9.26 12.55 9.99
N ALA A 76 9.38 12.26 8.69
CA ALA A 76 8.70 13.03 7.65
C ALA A 76 7.19 12.76 7.66
N VAL A 77 6.79 11.50 7.88
CA VAL A 77 5.38 11.13 8.01
C VAL A 77 4.77 11.76 9.28
N GLU A 78 5.48 11.72 10.40
CA GLU A 78 5.07 12.40 11.64
C GLU A 78 4.83 13.90 11.41
N GLN A 79 5.74 14.57 10.69
CA GLN A 79 5.60 15.97 10.35
C GLN A 79 4.43 16.23 9.41
N ALA A 80 4.23 15.38 8.39
CA ALA A 80 3.17 15.56 7.40
C ALA A 80 1.77 15.29 7.96
N MET A 81 1.64 14.37 8.90
CA MET A 81 0.36 13.99 9.52
C MET A 81 0.09 14.72 10.85
N GLU A 82 1.07 15.46 11.37
CA GLU A 82 1.02 16.09 12.69
C GLU A 82 0.72 15.07 13.82
N LEU A 83 1.22 13.84 13.68
CA LEU A 83 0.99 12.72 14.59
C LEU A 83 2.32 12.10 15.01
N LYS A 84 2.54 11.96 16.32
CA LYS A 84 3.75 11.30 16.84
C LYS A 84 3.78 9.83 16.47
N LEU A 85 4.90 9.36 15.93
CA LEU A 85 5.11 7.96 15.50
C LEU A 85 6.30 7.35 16.24
N PRO A 86 6.14 6.97 17.51
CA PRO A 86 7.22 6.32 18.26
C PRO A 86 7.51 4.93 17.69
N PRO A 87 8.75 4.42 17.86
CA PRO A 87 9.07 3.05 17.49
C PRO A 87 8.28 2.05 18.33
N ASP A 88 7.99 0.88 17.75
CA ASP A 88 7.55 -0.29 18.50
C ASP A 88 8.70 -0.84 19.39
N SER A 89 8.40 -1.82 20.24
CA SER A 89 9.37 -2.36 21.20
C SER A 89 10.60 -3.03 20.57
N GLN A 90 10.58 -3.28 19.25
CA GLN A 90 11.68 -3.88 18.51
C GLN A 90 12.28 -2.91 17.47
N GLY A 91 11.79 -1.68 17.38
CA GLY A 91 12.19 -0.69 16.37
C GLY A 91 11.89 -1.13 14.93
N ARG A 92 10.98 -2.10 14.73
CA ARG A 92 10.65 -2.64 13.39
C ARG A 92 9.60 -1.79 12.67
N ARG A 93 8.70 -1.17 13.43
CA ARG A 93 7.69 -0.21 12.95
C ARG A 93 7.70 1.05 13.79
N TYR A 94 7.20 2.12 13.22
CA TYR A 94 6.95 3.40 13.88
C TYR A 94 5.47 3.72 13.75
N GLY A 95 4.79 4.01 14.84
CA GLY A 95 3.35 4.16 14.76
C GLY A 95 2.63 4.20 16.08
N VAL A 96 1.31 4.36 15.96
CA VAL A 96 0.38 4.43 17.09
C VAL A 96 -0.90 3.68 16.78
N LYS A 97 -1.58 3.25 17.83
CA LYS A 97 -2.98 2.82 17.79
C LYS A 97 -3.83 3.70 18.69
N GLY A 98 -5.05 4.04 18.29
CA GLY A 98 -5.92 4.92 19.05
C GLY A 98 -7.40 4.68 18.78
N VAL A 99 -8.24 5.51 19.38
CA VAL A 99 -9.69 5.49 19.19
C VAL A 99 -10.05 6.32 17.96
N LEU A 100 -11.00 5.83 17.15
CA LEU A 100 -11.59 6.54 16.03
C LEU A 100 -13.12 6.38 16.11
N GLY A 101 -13.81 7.42 16.59
CA GLY A 101 -15.25 7.34 16.85
C GLY A 101 -15.61 6.22 17.82
N GLN A 102 -16.42 5.24 17.37
CA GLN A 102 -16.77 4.04 18.14
C GLN A 102 -15.81 2.87 17.91
N GLY A 103 -14.89 2.99 16.94
CA GLY A 103 -13.86 2.02 16.63
C GLY A 103 -12.46 2.45 17.06
N GLY A 104 -11.47 1.81 16.45
CA GLY A 104 -10.06 2.13 16.62
C GLY A 104 -9.35 2.31 15.28
N TYR A 105 -8.18 2.92 15.32
CA TYR A 105 -7.28 3.01 14.19
C TYR A 105 -5.88 2.55 14.59
N GLU A 106 -5.13 2.07 13.61
CA GLU A 106 -3.67 1.91 13.72
C GLU A 106 -3.01 2.64 12.55
N LEU A 107 -1.98 3.42 12.84
CA LEU A 107 -1.10 4.04 11.85
C LEU A 107 0.30 3.48 12.07
N ALA A 108 0.88 2.88 11.04
CA ALA A 108 2.24 2.35 11.09
C ALA A 108 3.05 2.70 9.85
N VAL A 109 4.35 2.89 10.06
CA VAL A 109 5.37 3.16 9.05
C VAL A 109 6.49 2.13 9.21
N TRP A 110 6.81 1.39 8.15
CA TRP A 110 7.84 0.36 8.20
C TRP A 110 8.42 0.06 6.83
N LYS A 111 9.56 -0.62 6.79
CA LYS A 111 10.10 -1.18 5.55
C LYS A 111 9.63 -2.62 5.38
N PRO A 112 9.06 -3.01 4.21
CA PRO A 112 8.67 -4.40 3.97
C PRO A 112 9.89 -5.35 3.90
N TYR A 113 11.05 -4.84 3.50
CA TYR A 113 12.35 -5.50 3.58
C TYR A 113 13.47 -4.48 3.82
N ALA A 114 14.60 -4.90 4.39
CA ALA A 114 15.66 -3.98 4.85
C ALA A 114 16.18 -3.01 3.77
N LYS A 115 16.28 -3.49 2.52
CA LYS A 115 16.75 -2.71 1.37
C LYS A 115 15.64 -1.96 0.63
N HIS A 116 14.40 -1.95 1.14
CA HIS A 116 13.31 -1.24 0.49
C HIS A 116 13.65 0.25 0.45
N PRO A 117 13.48 0.92 -0.70
CA PRO A 117 14.01 2.26 -0.88
C PRO A 117 13.20 3.32 -0.11
N GLY A 118 11.89 3.11 0.07
CA GLY A 118 11.03 3.87 0.98
C GLY A 118 10.51 3.06 2.16
N HIS A 119 9.59 3.64 2.93
CA HIS A 119 8.72 2.95 3.88
C HIS A 119 7.30 2.86 3.31
N LEU A 120 6.60 1.82 3.71
CA LEU A 120 5.16 1.69 3.54
C LEU A 120 4.48 2.38 4.73
N ILE A 121 3.48 3.20 4.45
CA ILE A 121 2.62 3.82 5.46
C ILE A 121 1.24 3.16 5.38
N GLU A 122 0.76 2.57 6.47
CA GLU A 122 -0.57 1.98 6.54
C GLU A 122 -1.38 2.61 7.66
N VAL A 123 -2.60 3.01 7.33
CA VAL A 123 -3.66 3.32 8.28
C VAL A 123 -4.72 2.23 8.18
N SER A 124 -5.03 1.57 9.28
CA SER A 124 -6.12 0.60 9.36
C SER A 124 -7.20 1.05 10.34
N VAL A 125 -8.44 0.66 10.07
CA VAL A 125 -9.61 0.94 10.90
C VAL A 125 -10.19 -0.38 11.41
N ASN A 126 -10.46 -0.46 12.72
CA ASN A 126 -10.94 -1.66 13.39
C ASN A 126 -12.23 -1.35 14.18
N PRO A 127 -13.31 -2.14 14.02
CA PRO A 127 -13.48 -3.19 13.03
C PRO A 127 -13.56 -2.66 11.59
N PRO A 128 -13.14 -3.44 10.58
CA PRO A 128 -13.18 -3.04 9.16
C PRO A 128 -14.55 -2.55 8.65
N GLY A 129 -15.64 -3.02 9.25
CA GLY A 129 -17.03 -2.65 8.90
C GLY A 129 -17.63 -1.55 9.79
N SER A 130 -16.84 -0.86 10.61
CA SER A 130 -17.33 0.22 11.47
C SER A 130 -17.75 1.48 10.70
N CYS A 131 -17.24 1.65 9.47
CA CYS A 131 -17.51 2.81 8.62
C CYS A 131 -17.15 4.16 9.25
N GLU A 132 -16.26 4.15 10.25
CA GLU A 132 -15.70 5.36 10.87
C GLU A 132 -14.92 6.22 9.86
N LEU A 133 -14.39 5.57 8.81
CA LEU A 133 -13.77 6.22 7.67
C LEU A 133 -14.56 5.85 6.42
N THR A 134 -15.01 6.84 5.65
CA THR A 134 -15.82 6.63 4.45
C THR A 134 -15.00 6.86 3.18
N MET A 135 -15.42 6.20 2.09
CA MET A 135 -14.78 6.32 0.79
C MET A 135 -14.79 7.77 0.29
N ASP A 136 -15.94 8.45 0.38
CA ASP A 136 -16.07 9.85 -0.07
C ASP A 136 -15.11 10.79 0.64
N ALA A 137 -14.95 10.63 1.96
CA ALA A 137 -14.09 11.49 2.77
C ALA A 137 -12.60 11.28 2.47
N VAL A 138 -12.20 10.07 2.04
CA VAL A 138 -10.84 9.77 1.59
C VAL A 138 -10.64 10.18 0.13
N GLN A 139 -11.61 9.91 -0.74
CA GLN A 139 -11.52 10.12 -2.18
C GLN A 139 -11.45 11.60 -2.56
N ALA A 140 -12.36 12.42 -2.02
CA ALA A 140 -12.49 13.82 -2.40
C ALA A 140 -11.18 14.62 -2.30
N PRO A 141 -10.41 14.55 -1.18
CA PRO A 141 -9.14 15.26 -1.09
C PRO A 141 -8.04 14.70 -2.00
N LEU A 142 -8.03 13.38 -2.28
CA LEU A 142 -7.07 12.77 -3.20
C LEU A 142 -7.31 13.22 -4.65
N LEU A 143 -8.56 13.19 -5.11
CA LEU A 143 -8.93 13.70 -6.43
C LEU A 143 -8.60 15.20 -6.55
N SER A 144 -8.92 15.99 -5.52
CA SER A 144 -8.58 17.42 -5.48
C SER A 144 -7.07 17.68 -5.48
N ALA A 145 -6.27 16.74 -4.98
CA ALA A 145 -4.81 16.79 -5.04
C ALA A 145 -4.23 16.30 -6.38
N GLY A 146 -5.09 15.93 -7.35
CA GLY A 146 -4.69 15.52 -8.70
C GLY A 146 -4.30 14.05 -8.81
N PHE A 147 -4.72 13.20 -7.87
CA PHE A 147 -4.58 11.76 -8.03
C PHE A 147 -5.60 11.23 -9.03
N ARG A 148 -5.16 10.29 -9.87
CA ARG A 148 -6.04 9.52 -10.73
C ARG A 148 -6.56 8.32 -9.95
N MET A 149 -7.87 8.11 -9.97
CA MET A 149 -8.49 6.93 -9.39
C MET A 149 -8.56 5.81 -10.42
N THR A 150 -8.09 4.62 -10.04
CA THR A 150 -8.15 3.41 -10.85
C THR A 150 -8.80 2.29 -10.04
N LYS A 151 -9.84 1.67 -10.60
CA LYS A 151 -10.46 0.47 -10.05
C LYS A 151 -9.77 -0.76 -10.68
N PRO A 152 -9.22 -1.71 -9.90
CA PRO A 152 -8.67 -2.95 -10.45
C PRO A 152 -9.70 -3.64 -11.36
N GLY A 153 -9.29 -4.28 -12.45
CA GLY A 153 -10.20 -4.78 -13.48
C GLY A 153 -11.08 -5.96 -13.05
N PHE A 154 -10.54 -6.92 -12.29
CA PHE A 154 -11.22 -8.18 -11.95
C PHE A 154 -10.77 -8.75 -10.59
N GLY A 155 -11.58 -9.65 -10.01
CA GLY A 155 -11.27 -10.40 -8.78
C GLY A 155 -11.87 -9.84 -7.50
N ASP A 156 -11.56 -10.52 -6.38
CA ASP A 156 -11.97 -10.21 -5.01
C ASP A 156 -11.11 -9.10 -4.37
N ASP A 157 -10.43 -8.30 -5.20
CA ASP A 157 -9.61 -7.19 -4.73
C ASP A 157 -10.49 -5.97 -4.43
N HIS A 158 -10.78 -5.75 -3.14
CA HIS A 158 -11.62 -4.64 -2.68
C HIS A 158 -10.85 -3.31 -2.55
N ARG A 159 -9.67 -3.21 -3.18
CA ARG A 159 -8.88 -1.98 -3.19
C ARG A 159 -9.30 -1.06 -4.33
N ILE A 160 -9.46 0.22 -4.02
CA ILE A 160 -9.49 1.31 -5.00
C ILE A 160 -8.12 1.96 -5.00
N MET A 161 -7.49 2.07 -6.17
CA MET A 161 -6.15 2.62 -6.31
C MET A 161 -6.22 4.09 -6.66
N PHE A 162 -5.33 4.89 -6.08
CA PHE A 162 -5.09 6.27 -6.47
C PHE A 162 -3.62 6.43 -6.79
N ASP A 163 -3.32 7.04 -7.92
CA ASP A 163 -1.94 7.22 -8.35
C ASP A 163 -1.67 8.63 -8.86
N LYS A 164 -0.45 9.12 -8.60
CA LYS A 164 0.01 10.42 -9.07
C LYS A 164 1.53 10.40 -9.26
N GLN A 165 2.01 11.04 -10.31
CA GLN A 165 3.45 11.24 -10.49
C GLN A 165 4.04 12.18 -9.43
N ALA A 166 5.13 11.76 -8.80
CA ALA A 166 5.92 12.50 -7.82
C ALA A 166 7.37 12.62 -8.30
N GLY A 167 7.64 13.58 -9.18
CA GLY A 167 8.97 13.75 -9.79
C GLY A 167 9.14 12.96 -11.09
N GLN A 168 10.37 12.87 -11.59
CA GLN A 168 10.60 12.38 -12.96
C GLN A 168 10.28 10.88 -13.14
N ASN A 169 10.64 10.02 -12.17
CA ASN A 169 10.54 8.56 -12.32
C ASN A 169 9.87 7.87 -11.11
N LEU A 170 9.02 8.58 -10.37
CA LEU A 170 8.44 8.06 -9.13
C LEU A 170 6.94 8.35 -9.09
N GLY A 171 6.17 7.38 -8.64
CA GLY A 171 4.73 7.46 -8.47
C GLY A 171 4.39 7.33 -7.00
N VAL A 172 3.43 8.13 -6.55
CA VAL A 172 2.74 7.91 -5.27
C VAL A 172 1.54 7.04 -5.57
N TYR A 173 1.50 5.87 -4.95
CA TYR A 173 0.40 4.91 -5.04
C TYR A 173 -0.29 4.83 -3.69
N ILE A 174 -1.60 5.01 -3.70
CA ILE A 174 -2.45 4.91 -2.51
C ILE A 174 -3.47 3.82 -2.77
N ALA A 175 -3.43 2.75 -1.98
CA ALA A 175 -4.41 1.68 -2.03
C ALA A 175 -5.43 1.87 -0.90
N VAL A 176 -6.70 2.01 -1.25
CA VAL A 176 -7.80 2.17 -0.30
C VAL A 176 -8.62 0.89 -0.28
N LYS A 177 -8.51 0.09 0.79
CA LYS A 177 -9.32 -1.12 0.97
C LYS A 177 -10.71 -0.75 1.48
N THR A 178 -11.72 -1.20 0.76
CA THR A 178 -13.13 -0.89 1.02
C THR A 178 -13.92 -2.13 1.41
N ASP A 179 -15.14 -1.94 1.88
CA ASP A 179 -16.12 -2.99 2.14
C ASP A 179 -16.56 -3.69 0.84
N ASN A 180 -16.80 -2.92 -0.22
CA ASN A 180 -17.23 -3.42 -1.52
C ASN A 180 -16.50 -2.71 -2.67
N ARG A 181 -15.87 -3.48 -3.56
CA ARG A 181 -15.16 -2.93 -4.73
C ARG A 181 -16.08 -2.16 -5.69
N ASN A 182 -17.30 -2.64 -5.88
CA ASN A 182 -18.22 -2.11 -6.88
C ASN A 182 -19.00 -0.90 -6.41
N ASP A 183 -19.20 -0.82 -5.10
CA ASP A 183 -19.96 0.23 -4.44
C ASP A 183 -19.29 0.58 -3.10
N PRO A 184 -18.09 1.18 -3.14
CA PRO A 184 -17.26 1.37 -1.96
C PRO A 184 -17.82 2.43 -1.03
N HIS A 185 -18.10 2.04 0.22
CA HIS A 185 -18.64 2.94 1.23
C HIS A 185 -17.70 3.09 2.42
N CYS A 186 -17.26 1.98 2.99
CA CYS A 186 -16.51 1.96 4.25
C CYS A 186 -15.05 1.62 3.98
N VAL A 187 -14.14 2.42 4.52
CA VAL A 187 -12.69 2.22 4.37
C VAL A 187 -12.17 1.50 5.59
N SER A 188 -11.50 0.37 5.35
CA SER A 188 -10.87 -0.44 6.40
C SER A 188 -9.35 -0.30 6.45
N ARG A 189 -8.74 0.14 5.34
CA ARG A 189 -7.29 0.35 5.25
C ARG A 189 -6.95 1.35 4.15
N VAL A 190 -5.95 2.20 4.40
CA VAL A 190 -5.31 3.06 3.42
C VAL A 190 -3.81 2.81 3.48
N THR A 191 -3.19 2.48 2.36
CA THR A 191 -1.75 2.20 2.25
C THR A 191 -1.12 3.18 1.27
N PHE A 192 0.00 3.80 1.64
CA PHE A 192 0.79 4.69 0.79
C PHE A 192 2.14 4.05 0.48
N GLU A 193 2.49 4.06 -0.80
CA GLU A 193 3.75 3.53 -1.33
C GLU A 193 4.31 4.49 -2.37
N LEU A 194 5.64 4.69 -2.34
CA LEU A 194 6.35 5.49 -3.35
C LEU A 194 7.27 4.56 -4.12
N GLU A 195 6.81 4.18 -5.31
CA GLU A 195 7.48 3.23 -6.18
C GLU A 195 7.95 3.92 -7.46
N PRO A 196 9.04 3.42 -8.08
CA PRO A 196 9.40 3.83 -9.42
C PRO A 196 8.21 3.65 -10.37
N ILE A 197 7.99 4.61 -11.27
CA ILE A 197 7.04 4.41 -12.36
C ILE A 197 7.72 3.47 -13.35
N ASP A 198 7.15 2.29 -13.58
CA ASP A 198 7.56 1.43 -14.70
C ASP A 198 7.33 2.22 -16.00
N GLY A 199 8.43 2.51 -16.69
CA GLY A 199 8.45 3.25 -17.96
C GLY A 199 8.13 2.39 -19.17
#